data_AF-A0A2T3B256-F1
#
_entry.id   AF-A0A2T3B256-F1
#
_cell.length_a   1.000
_cell.length_b   1.000
_cell.length_c   1.000
_cell.angle_alpha   90.00
_cell.angle_beta   90.00
_cell.angle_gamma   90.00
#
_symmetry.space_group_name_H-M   'P 1'
#
loop_
_entity.id
_entity.type
_entity.pdbx_description
1 polymer ?
#
loop_
_entity_poly.entity_id
_entity_poly.type
_entity_poly.pdbx_seq_one_letter_code
_entity_poly.pdbx_strand_id
1 'polypeptide(L)'
;MSVRTTSDLARHAIGNANKVRHASTTTVSRASKPEHGQQIYVFHQFQTNQIVYSLTKSLKNNASLRQLPFNGKKTVPRALRKDLWAPLALIQFPEGAGSIGLAAFQKLREYRRLHELSWDDSLLTDDDGKILTRKERGRKISDQKANSVADIASVLAKIGTPEGEKIGLKLKAEGEEGVKVPTVEVKWSDLMDAQFAETWSENVIHDKLEAWNNNRLPSSERAKLAEEERMKDPKVLAQLERQKKREEERAKQEEEKRLQEEEKERIKAEKHKLHLATKAEKHAKYLADRGITEAEYQVELQELLRAKAERQAAKLAKQAAAEAEKEQAKVESQQTQTESEQLKAEREQAEKERLEKEKAEKQALYFATKAEKHAKYLAERGITEEQHLQEVQELLKAKAERQKAKRIAARQRKQQMKQSKESEQSEQSDN
;
A
#
# COMPACT_ATOMS: atom_id res chain seq x y z
N MET A 1 -29.36 7.32 -66.86
CA MET A 1 -29.98 6.92 -65.58
C MET A 1 -28.98 6.05 -64.84
N SER A 2 -28.47 6.49 -63.69
CA SER A 2 -27.59 5.68 -62.84
C SER A 2 -28.22 5.61 -61.46
N VAL A 3 -28.91 4.52 -61.20
CA VAL A 3 -29.63 4.26 -59.96
C VAL A 3 -28.59 3.95 -58.89
N ARG A 4 -28.41 4.86 -57.93
CA ARG A 4 -27.59 4.59 -56.74
C ARG A 4 -28.40 3.68 -55.81
N THR A 5 -27.83 2.53 -55.51
CA THR A 5 -28.42 1.49 -54.65
C THR A 5 -28.52 1.94 -53.20
N THR A 6 -29.63 1.60 -52.55
CA THR A 6 -30.02 1.98 -51.18
C THR A 6 -29.08 1.50 -50.06
N SER A 7 -28.03 0.73 -50.38
CA SER A 7 -27.03 0.25 -49.43
C SER A 7 -25.93 1.26 -49.08
N ASP A 8 -25.70 2.29 -49.91
CA ASP A 8 -24.62 3.26 -49.68
C ASP A 8 -25.00 4.43 -48.76
N LEU A 9 -26.29 4.76 -48.69
CA LEU A 9 -26.81 5.76 -47.74
C LEU A 9 -26.78 5.26 -46.28
N ALA A 10 -26.94 3.95 -46.06
CA ALA A 10 -26.91 3.36 -44.72
C ALA A 10 -25.48 3.29 -44.14
N ARG A 11 -24.44 3.18 -44.97
CA ARG A 11 -23.04 3.13 -44.50
C ARG A 11 -22.48 4.51 -44.13
N HIS A 12 -22.99 5.58 -44.73
CA HIS A 12 -22.57 6.95 -44.37
C HIS A 12 -23.23 7.50 -43.10
N ALA A 13 -24.36 6.94 -42.67
CA ALA A 13 -25.06 7.38 -41.45
C ALA A 13 -24.44 6.81 -40.15
N ILE A 14 -23.77 5.66 -40.21
CA ILE A 14 -23.19 5.00 -39.02
C ILE A 14 -21.81 5.59 -38.65
N GLY A 15 -21.11 6.24 -39.59
CA GLY A 15 -19.80 6.86 -39.36
C GLY A 15 -19.82 8.16 -38.56
N ASN A 16 -20.96 8.86 -38.51
CA ASN A 16 -21.06 10.20 -37.87
C ASN A 16 -21.69 10.18 -36.46
N ALA A 17 -22.23 9.06 -36.00
CA ALA A 17 -22.83 8.95 -34.66
C ALA A 17 -21.80 8.73 -33.53
N ASN A 18 -20.54 8.42 -33.86
CA ASN A 18 -19.48 8.18 -32.87
C ASN A 18 -18.60 9.41 -32.55
N LYS A 19 -18.90 10.60 -33.09
CA LYS A 19 -18.13 11.83 -32.82
C LYS A 19 -18.76 12.80 -31.80
N VAL A 20 -19.92 12.47 -31.22
CA VAL A 20 -20.69 13.43 -30.39
C VAL A 20 -20.96 12.90 -28.96
N ARG A 21 -19.97 12.23 -28.32
CA ARG A 21 -20.13 11.72 -26.93
C ARG A 21 -19.11 12.20 -25.90
N HIS A 22 -18.35 13.27 -26.18
CA HIS A 22 -17.42 13.84 -25.19
C HIS A 22 -17.48 15.38 -25.11
N ALA A 23 -18.67 15.96 -25.11
CA ALA A 23 -18.86 17.40 -24.88
C ALA A 23 -19.87 17.65 -23.76
N SER A 24 -19.59 17.12 -22.56
CA SER A 24 -20.22 17.53 -21.30
C SER A 24 -19.56 16.77 -20.14
N THR A 25 -18.32 17.13 -19.86
CA THR A 25 -17.81 17.03 -18.49
C THR A 25 -17.44 18.44 -18.08
N THR A 26 -18.19 18.96 -17.12
CA THR A 26 -17.83 20.11 -16.30
C THR A 26 -16.34 20.07 -16.05
N THR A 27 -15.61 21.04 -16.59
CA THR A 27 -14.16 21.16 -16.44
C THR A 27 -13.87 21.50 -14.97
N VAL A 28 -13.77 20.46 -14.13
CA VAL A 28 -12.92 20.53 -12.95
C VAL A 28 -11.56 20.96 -13.50
N SER A 29 -11.10 22.15 -13.13
CA SER A 29 -9.82 22.70 -13.55
C SER A 29 -8.74 21.67 -13.26
N ARG A 30 -8.34 20.91 -14.28
CA ARG A 30 -7.25 19.96 -14.16
C ARG A 30 -6.03 20.79 -13.79
N ALA A 31 -5.46 20.56 -12.61
CA ALA A 31 -4.24 21.23 -12.18
C ALA A 31 -3.26 21.31 -13.36
N SER A 32 -2.77 22.51 -13.65
CA SER A 32 -1.83 22.74 -14.74
C SER A 32 -0.69 21.75 -14.59
N LYS A 33 -0.26 21.14 -15.72
CA LYS A 33 0.89 20.24 -15.67
C LYS A 33 2.09 21.08 -15.21
N PRO A 34 2.91 20.58 -14.27
CA PRO A 34 4.08 21.31 -13.83
C PRO A 34 4.98 21.60 -15.02
N GLU A 35 5.62 22.77 -14.99
CA GLU A 35 6.54 23.18 -16.04
C GLU A 35 7.72 22.20 -16.13
N HIS A 36 8.24 21.97 -17.34
CA HIS A 36 9.38 21.09 -17.50
C HIS A 36 10.60 21.66 -16.78
N GLY A 37 11.19 20.88 -15.86
CA GLY A 37 12.30 21.34 -15.02
C GLY A 37 11.87 21.84 -13.65
N GLN A 38 10.58 22.14 -13.43
CA GLN A 38 10.08 22.58 -12.12
C GLN A 38 10.22 21.49 -11.04
N GLN A 39 10.20 20.23 -11.44
CA GLN A 39 10.33 19.09 -10.53
C GLN A 39 11.47 18.18 -10.97
N ILE A 40 12.38 17.87 -10.06
CA ILE A 40 13.44 16.89 -10.24
C ILE A 40 13.19 15.74 -9.26
N TYR A 41 13.06 14.54 -9.81
CA TYR A 41 12.91 13.31 -9.06
C TYR A 41 14.26 12.62 -8.91
N VAL A 42 14.65 12.36 -7.67
CA VAL A 42 15.85 11.62 -7.31
C VAL A 42 15.44 10.23 -6.89
N PHE A 43 16.00 9.21 -7.54
CA PHE A 43 15.76 7.81 -7.22
C PHE A 43 17.04 7.17 -6.73
N HIS A 44 16.94 6.26 -5.77
CA HIS A 44 18.05 5.44 -5.33
C HIS A 44 17.73 3.96 -5.48
N GLN A 45 18.77 3.16 -5.70
CA GLN A 45 18.69 1.71 -5.64
C GLN A 45 18.91 1.25 -4.21
N PHE A 46 17.92 0.59 -3.61
CA PHE A 46 17.90 0.22 -2.19
C PHE A 46 19.11 -0.61 -1.72
N GLN A 47 19.68 -1.45 -2.59
CA GLN A 47 20.77 -2.37 -2.21
C GLN A 47 22.18 -1.82 -2.45
N THR A 48 22.32 -0.93 -3.44
CA THR A 48 23.64 -0.50 -3.92
C THR A 48 23.83 1.00 -3.79
N ASN A 49 22.82 1.73 -3.31
CA ASN A 49 22.81 3.17 -3.15
C ASN A 49 23.22 3.94 -4.42
N GLN A 50 23.00 3.33 -5.58
CA GLN A 50 23.15 4.00 -6.87
C GLN A 50 22.01 4.98 -7.03
N ILE A 51 22.31 6.19 -7.44
CA ILE A 51 21.30 7.24 -7.62
C ILE A 51 20.94 7.32 -9.10
N VAL A 52 19.77 7.87 -9.45
CA VAL A 52 19.36 8.28 -10.80
C VAL A 52 18.50 9.54 -10.68
N TYR A 53 18.78 10.54 -11.52
CA TYR A 53 17.97 11.76 -11.60
C TYR A 53 16.97 11.66 -12.76
N SER A 54 15.75 12.17 -12.58
CA SER A 54 14.72 12.18 -13.61
C SER A 54 13.89 13.46 -13.53
N LEU A 55 13.52 14.03 -14.68
CA LEU A 55 12.56 15.13 -14.74
C LEU A 55 11.10 14.64 -14.75
N THR A 56 10.89 13.33 -14.87
CA THR A 56 9.56 12.72 -14.85
C THR A 56 9.37 11.86 -13.60
N LYS A 57 8.15 11.91 -13.05
CA LYS A 57 7.70 11.07 -11.93
C LYS A 57 7.92 9.57 -12.19
N SER A 58 7.78 9.13 -13.44
CA SER A 58 8.09 7.77 -13.86
C SER A 58 9.55 7.62 -14.26
N LEU A 59 10.21 6.57 -13.76
CA LEU A 59 11.59 6.24 -14.08
C LEU A 59 11.68 5.62 -15.49
N LYS A 60 12.28 6.33 -16.44
CA LYS A 60 12.44 5.86 -17.83
C LYS A 60 13.69 5.01 -17.98
N ASN A 61 13.52 3.69 -18.16
CA ASN A 61 14.61 2.71 -18.20
C ASN A 61 15.84 3.14 -19.04
N ASN A 62 15.64 3.53 -20.30
CA ASN A 62 16.75 3.88 -21.20
C ASN A 62 17.50 5.16 -20.78
N ALA A 63 16.77 6.18 -20.30
CA ALA A 63 17.36 7.44 -19.89
C ALA A 63 18.13 7.29 -18.56
N SER A 64 17.58 6.49 -17.67
CA SER A 64 18.14 6.20 -16.35
C SER A 64 19.37 5.28 -16.42
N LEU A 65 19.35 4.24 -17.26
CA LEU A 65 20.52 3.36 -17.44
C LEU A 65 21.74 4.10 -18.02
N ARG A 66 21.53 5.13 -18.84
CA ARG A 66 22.62 5.98 -19.38
C ARG A 66 23.34 6.80 -18.32
N GLN A 67 22.76 6.93 -17.13
CA GLN A 67 23.39 7.67 -16.02
C GLN A 67 24.32 6.79 -15.18
N LEU A 68 24.29 5.46 -15.35
CA LEU A 68 25.07 4.53 -14.54
C LEU A 68 26.33 4.11 -15.30
N PRO A 69 27.54 4.55 -14.87
CA PRO A 69 28.79 4.12 -15.49
C PRO A 69 29.16 2.69 -15.11
N PHE A 70 30.03 2.10 -15.92
CA PHE A 70 30.53 0.75 -15.66
C PHE A 70 31.62 0.76 -14.59
N ASN A 71 31.20 0.61 -13.32
CA ASN A 71 32.10 0.53 -12.17
C ASN A 71 32.60 -0.91 -11.88
N GLY A 72 32.15 -1.91 -12.65
CA GLY A 72 32.58 -3.29 -12.48
C GLY A 72 31.58 -4.33 -12.97
N LYS A 73 31.92 -5.62 -12.82
CA LYS A 73 30.99 -6.70 -13.18
C LYS A 73 29.78 -6.66 -12.24
N LYS A 74 28.57 -6.64 -12.82
CA LYS A 74 27.28 -6.58 -12.10
C LYS A 74 26.99 -5.25 -11.39
N THR A 75 27.73 -4.17 -11.68
CA THR A 75 27.39 -2.84 -11.15
C THR A 75 26.24 -2.21 -11.94
N VAL A 76 26.21 -2.36 -13.27
CA VAL A 76 25.12 -1.86 -14.11
C VAL A 76 24.09 -2.96 -14.36
N PRO A 77 22.81 -2.77 -13.97
CA PRO A 77 21.75 -3.73 -14.24
C PRO A 77 21.36 -3.75 -15.73
N ARG A 78 20.86 -4.89 -16.22
CA ARG A 78 20.36 -5.00 -17.60
C ARG A 78 19.10 -4.14 -17.83
N ALA A 79 18.27 -4.03 -16.80
CA ALA A 79 17.05 -3.25 -16.79
C ALA A 79 16.76 -2.80 -15.35
N LEU A 80 16.16 -1.63 -15.20
CA LEU A 80 15.74 -1.13 -13.90
C LEU A 80 14.52 -1.90 -13.43
N ARG A 81 14.67 -2.61 -12.31
CA ARG A 81 13.58 -3.36 -11.70
C ARG A 81 12.83 -2.47 -10.72
N LYS A 82 11.50 -2.44 -10.82
CA LYS A 82 10.64 -1.52 -10.03
C LYS A 82 10.73 -1.73 -8.52
N ASP A 83 11.12 -2.92 -8.08
CA ASP A 83 11.29 -3.30 -6.68
C ASP A 83 12.63 -2.83 -6.09
N LEU A 84 13.67 -2.63 -6.89
CA LEU A 84 14.97 -2.23 -6.37
C LEU A 84 15.16 -0.72 -6.30
N TRP A 85 14.30 0.04 -6.99
CA TRP A 85 14.41 1.49 -7.11
C TRP A 85 13.29 2.19 -6.33
N ALA A 86 13.68 3.13 -5.48
CA ALA A 86 12.79 3.91 -4.64
C ALA A 86 13.07 5.42 -4.82
N PRO A 87 12.08 6.30 -4.60
CA PRO A 87 12.36 7.73 -4.48
C PRO A 87 13.33 7.94 -3.32
N LEU A 88 14.32 8.79 -3.53
CA LEU A 88 15.13 9.37 -2.46
C LEU A 88 14.55 10.73 -2.05
N ALA A 89 14.40 11.61 -3.03
CA ALA A 89 13.93 12.97 -2.83
C ALA A 89 13.21 13.51 -4.08
N LEU A 90 12.37 14.52 -3.89
CA LEU A 90 11.78 15.35 -4.92
C LEU A 90 12.20 16.79 -4.66
N ILE A 91 12.85 17.40 -5.63
CA ILE A 91 13.24 18.80 -5.59
C ILE A 91 12.20 19.57 -6.40
N GLN A 92 11.52 20.52 -5.77
CA GLN A 92 10.46 21.31 -6.35
C GLN A 92 10.86 22.79 -6.34
N PHE A 93 10.92 23.35 -7.54
CA PHE A 93 11.17 24.77 -7.79
C PHE A 93 9.84 25.54 -7.84
N PRO A 94 9.86 26.84 -7.55
CA PRO A 94 8.66 27.67 -7.68
C PRO A 94 8.17 27.73 -9.13
N GLU A 95 6.90 28.08 -9.30
CA GLU A 95 6.30 28.23 -10.64
C GLU A 95 7.06 29.29 -11.46
N GLY A 96 7.34 29.00 -12.74
CA GLY A 96 8.14 29.87 -13.61
C GLY A 96 9.65 29.71 -13.51
N ALA A 97 10.16 28.92 -12.54
CA ALA A 97 11.59 28.64 -12.38
C ALA A 97 12.06 27.36 -13.11
N GLY A 98 11.34 26.91 -14.14
CA GLY A 98 11.66 25.68 -14.88
C GLY A 98 13.07 25.67 -15.48
N SER A 99 13.57 26.80 -15.99
CA SER A 99 14.92 26.92 -16.55
C SER A 99 16.02 26.69 -15.51
N ILE A 100 15.81 27.17 -14.28
CA ILE A 100 16.74 27.00 -13.17
C ILE A 100 16.80 25.52 -12.79
N GLY A 101 15.64 24.85 -12.71
CA GLY A 101 15.60 23.42 -12.45
C GLY A 101 16.26 22.56 -13.53
N LEU A 102 16.20 22.96 -14.81
CA LEU A 102 16.96 22.28 -15.87
C LEU A 102 18.48 22.45 -15.71
N ALA A 103 18.94 23.65 -15.35
CA ALA A 103 20.36 23.90 -15.08
C ALA A 103 20.84 23.12 -13.85
N ALA A 104 20.04 23.11 -12.77
CA ALA A 104 20.31 22.32 -11.58
C ALA A 104 20.38 20.81 -11.91
N PHE A 105 19.42 20.30 -12.69
CA PHE A 105 19.40 18.91 -13.16
C PHE A 105 20.65 18.54 -13.97
N GLN A 106 21.11 19.45 -14.83
CA GLN A 106 22.36 19.27 -15.57
C GLN A 106 23.55 19.17 -14.60
N LYS A 107 23.67 20.09 -13.64
CA LYS A 107 24.78 20.10 -12.67
C LYS A 107 24.81 18.90 -11.74
N LEU A 108 23.66 18.47 -11.24
CA LEU A 108 23.56 17.24 -10.44
C LEU A 108 24.07 16.01 -11.21
N ARG A 109 23.78 15.93 -12.52
CA ARG A 109 24.27 14.85 -13.36
C ARG A 109 25.77 14.95 -13.67
N GLU A 110 26.29 16.17 -13.81
CA GLU A 110 27.72 16.42 -13.97
C GLU A 110 28.48 16.04 -12.69
N TYR A 111 28.03 16.47 -11.52
CA TYR A 111 28.65 16.16 -10.22
C TYR A 111 28.68 14.67 -9.93
N ARG A 112 27.57 13.97 -10.12
CA ARG A 112 27.59 12.50 -9.99
C ARG A 112 28.63 11.86 -10.92
N ARG A 113 28.65 12.27 -12.19
CA ARG A 113 29.59 11.71 -13.16
C ARG A 113 31.04 11.94 -12.72
N LEU A 114 31.33 13.08 -12.09
CA LEU A 114 32.62 13.36 -11.48
C LEU A 114 32.90 12.43 -10.29
N HIS A 115 31.97 12.28 -9.33
CA HIS A 115 32.14 11.38 -8.20
C HIS A 115 32.43 9.93 -8.59
N GLU A 116 31.88 9.47 -9.71
CA GLU A 116 32.09 8.12 -10.21
C GLU A 116 33.38 7.95 -11.04
N LEU A 117 33.91 9.03 -11.64
CA LEU A 117 35.06 8.99 -12.57
C LEU A 117 36.36 9.57 -12.01
N SER A 118 36.26 10.63 -11.20
CA SER A 118 37.38 11.40 -10.65
C SER A 118 37.30 11.41 -9.12
N TRP A 119 37.42 10.23 -8.54
CA TRP A 119 37.52 10.03 -7.09
C TRP A 119 39.00 10.00 -6.66
N ASP A 120 39.23 10.27 -5.38
CA ASP A 120 40.56 10.38 -4.77
C ASP A 120 41.11 9.03 -4.30
N ASP A 121 42.40 9.00 -3.96
CA ASP A 121 43.07 7.77 -3.52
C ASP A 121 42.49 7.20 -2.21
N SER A 122 41.62 7.93 -1.50
CA SER A 122 40.88 7.40 -0.34
C SER A 122 40.08 6.14 -0.69
N LEU A 123 39.59 6.01 -1.92
CA LEU A 123 38.85 4.82 -2.37
C LEU A 123 39.77 3.64 -2.77
N LEU A 124 41.10 3.80 -2.71
CA LEU A 124 42.04 2.70 -2.93
C LEU A 124 42.23 1.84 -1.70
N THR A 125 42.18 2.41 -0.50
CA THR A 125 42.48 1.75 0.76
C THR A 125 41.26 1.65 1.67
N ASP A 126 41.22 0.63 2.51
CA ASP A 126 40.19 0.50 3.52
C ASP A 126 40.59 1.29 4.76
N ASP A 127 39.72 1.33 5.78
CA ASP A 127 40.01 2.02 7.04
C ASP A 127 41.27 1.46 7.72
N ASP A 128 41.61 0.18 7.46
CA ASP A 128 42.83 -0.51 7.89
C ASP A 128 44.09 -0.18 7.05
N GLY A 129 43.99 0.67 6.02
CA GLY A 129 45.08 0.95 5.07
C GLY A 129 45.34 -0.15 4.03
N LYS A 130 44.51 -1.21 3.98
CA LYS A 130 44.65 -2.31 3.01
C LYS A 130 44.07 -1.91 1.65
N ILE A 131 44.73 -2.29 0.55
CA ILE A 131 44.26 -1.99 -0.80
C ILE A 131 42.96 -2.77 -1.09
N LEU A 132 41.87 -2.05 -1.41
CA LEU A 132 40.59 -2.63 -1.76
C LEU A 132 40.67 -3.51 -3.00
N THR A 133 39.94 -4.62 -2.96
CA THR A 133 39.72 -5.39 -4.17
C THR A 133 38.90 -4.57 -5.17
N ARG A 134 39.07 -4.85 -6.47
CA ARG A 134 38.27 -4.19 -7.53
C ARG A 134 36.76 -4.33 -7.33
N LYS A 135 36.31 -5.39 -6.65
CA LYS A 135 34.90 -5.66 -6.39
C LYS A 135 34.37 -4.76 -5.27
N GLU A 136 35.11 -4.61 -4.18
CA GLU A 136 34.75 -3.70 -3.07
C GLU A 136 34.82 -2.25 -3.53
N ARG A 137 35.87 -1.88 -4.27
CA ARG A 137 35.99 -0.54 -4.84
C ARG A 137 34.81 -0.20 -5.75
N GLY A 138 34.42 -1.13 -6.63
CA GLY A 138 33.24 -0.94 -7.48
C GLY A 138 31.93 -0.82 -6.70
N ARG A 139 31.84 -1.37 -5.48
CA ARG A 139 30.71 -1.16 -4.56
C ARG A 139 30.77 0.21 -3.89
N LYS A 140 31.92 0.60 -3.32
CA LYS A 140 32.10 1.94 -2.72
C LYS A 140 31.81 3.04 -3.75
N ILE A 141 32.34 2.94 -4.98
CA ILE A 141 32.05 3.91 -6.06
C ILE A 141 30.57 3.87 -6.48
N SER A 142 29.87 2.73 -6.35
CA SER A 142 28.44 2.67 -6.68
C SER A 142 27.56 3.32 -5.60
N ASP A 143 28.05 3.44 -4.37
CA ASP A 143 27.34 4.08 -3.28
C ASP A 143 27.48 5.59 -3.40
N GLN A 144 26.47 6.22 -4.01
CA GLN A 144 26.47 7.65 -4.31
C GLN A 144 25.37 8.38 -3.55
N LYS A 145 24.77 7.74 -2.52
CA LYS A 145 23.64 8.33 -1.79
C LYS A 145 24.07 9.58 -1.02
N ALA A 146 25.09 9.48 -0.16
CA ALA A 146 25.59 10.62 0.60
C ALA A 146 26.11 11.74 -0.32
N ASN A 147 26.94 11.39 -1.31
CA ASN A 147 27.46 12.34 -2.30
C ASN A 147 26.33 13.08 -3.04
N SER A 148 25.26 12.37 -3.43
CA SER A 148 24.14 13.00 -4.12
C SER A 148 23.39 14.01 -3.25
N VAL A 149 23.29 13.78 -1.94
CA VAL A 149 22.66 14.74 -1.02
C VAL A 149 23.54 15.98 -0.86
N ALA A 150 24.85 15.79 -0.70
CA ALA A 150 25.81 16.88 -0.67
C ALA A 150 25.81 17.69 -1.98
N ASP A 151 25.71 17.02 -3.13
CA ASP A 151 25.58 17.66 -4.44
C ASP A 151 24.31 18.50 -4.54
N ILE A 152 23.18 17.99 -4.02
CA ILE A 152 21.91 18.73 -3.98
C ILE A 152 22.08 20.00 -3.15
N ALA A 153 22.64 19.90 -1.94
CA ALA A 153 22.91 21.06 -1.10
C ALA A 153 23.83 22.08 -1.82
N SER A 154 24.94 21.61 -2.42
CA SER A 154 25.88 22.47 -3.14
C SER A 154 25.27 23.18 -4.35
N VAL A 155 24.46 22.47 -5.15
CA VAL A 155 23.81 23.05 -6.32
C VAL A 155 22.74 24.06 -5.92
N LEU A 156 21.95 23.77 -4.89
CA LEU A 156 20.90 24.67 -4.42
C LEU A 156 21.47 25.92 -3.72
N ALA A 157 22.59 25.79 -3.01
CA ALA A 157 23.29 26.91 -2.39
C ALA A 157 23.86 27.91 -3.41
N LYS A 158 24.12 27.47 -4.65
CA LYS A 158 24.63 28.33 -5.72
C LYS A 158 23.53 29.17 -6.39
N ILE A 159 22.26 28.90 -6.13
CA ILE A 159 21.16 29.68 -6.71
C ILE A 159 21.20 31.11 -6.18
N GLY A 160 21.20 32.10 -7.09
CA GLY A 160 21.29 33.52 -6.72
C GLY A 160 22.70 34.01 -6.37
N THR A 161 23.71 33.14 -6.46
CA THR A 161 25.13 33.54 -6.33
C THR A 161 25.73 33.88 -7.69
N PRO A 162 26.76 34.76 -7.77
CA PRO A 162 27.43 35.08 -9.03
C PRO A 162 28.08 33.84 -9.69
N GLU A 163 28.44 32.82 -8.90
CA GLU A 163 28.91 31.53 -9.44
C GLU A 163 27.79 30.75 -10.13
N GLY A 164 26.61 30.69 -9.50
CA GLY A 164 25.43 30.04 -10.07
C GLY A 164 24.96 30.69 -11.36
N GLU A 165 25.09 32.00 -11.50
CA GLU A 165 24.74 32.71 -12.74
C GLU A 165 25.59 32.28 -13.93
N LYS A 166 26.91 32.06 -13.73
CA LYS A 166 27.81 31.52 -14.77
C LYS A 166 27.41 30.12 -15.21
N ILE A 167 26.80 29.38 -14.29
CA ILE A 167 26.34 28.00 -14.45
C ILE A 167 24.93 27.92 -15.07
N GLY A 168 24.24 29.06 -15.24
CA GLY A 168 22.89 29.12 -15.81
C GLY A 168 21.77 29.02 -14.77
N LEU A 169 22.08 29.09 -13.47
CA LEU A 169 21.12 29.23 -12.38
C LEU A 169 20.71 30.71 -12.21
N LYS A 170 20.39 31.37 -13.32
CA LYS A 170 20.06 32.79 -13.35
C LYS A 170 18.60 33.01 -12.94
N LEU A 171 18.38 33.95 -12.05
CA LEU A 171 17.06 34.47 -11.73
C LEU A 171 16.62 35.44 -12.83
N LYS A 172 15.43 35.26 -13.38
CA LYS A 172 14.81 36.33 -14.18
C LYS A 172 14.44 37.42 -13.18
N ALA A 173 15.14 38.56 -13.27
CA ALA A 173 14.77 39.76 -12.55
C ALA A 173 13.48 40.31 -13.17
N GLU A 174 12.33 39.82 -12.72
CA GLU A 174 11.09 40.58 -12.89
C GLU A 174 11.11 41.67 -11.82
N GLY A 175 11.10 42.92 -12.29
CA GLY A 175 11.49 44.08 -11.50
C GLY A 175 10.66 44.27 -10.24
N GLU A 176 11.35 44.32 -9.11
CA GLU A 176 11.16 45.23 -7.97
C GLU A 176 12.25 44.91 -6.94
N GLU A 177 12.65 45.90 -6.16
CA GLU A 177 13.81 45.90 -5.29
C GLU A 177 13.86 44.69 -4.33
N GLY A 178 14.99 43.96 -4.39
CA GLY A 178 15.29 42.81 -3.54
C GLY A 178 15.17 41.48 -4.29
N VAL A 179 16.30 40.97 -4.80
CA VAL A 179 16.38 39.64 -5.42
C VAL A 179 16.08 38.59 -4.35
N LYS A 180 14.80 38.24 -4.17
CA LYS A 180 14.41 37.10 -3.33
C LYS A 180 14.92 35.84 -4.03
N VAL A 181 15.90 35.19 -3.41
CA VAL A 181 16.36 33.87 -3.83
C VAL A 181 15.15 32.93 -3.82
N PRO A 182 14.85 32.22 -4.91
CA PRO A 182 13.68 31.39 -5.00
C PRO A 182 13.79 30.29 -3.95
N THR A 183 12.75 30.18 -3.15
CA THR A 183 12.62 29.13 -2.17
C THR A 183 12.42 27.80 -2.89
N VAL A 184 13.31 26.84 -2.65
CA VAL A 184 13.26 25.50 -3.24
C VAL A 184 12.85 24.52 -2.16
N GLU A 185 11.85 23.70 -2.47
CA GLU A 185 11.36 22.68 -1.56
C GLU A 185 11.99 21.32 -1.90
N VAL A 186 12.61 20.67 -0.92
CA VAL A 186 13.17 19.33 -1.05
C VAL A 186 12.37 18.37 -0.19
N LYS A 187 11.55 17.56 -0.85
CA LYS A 187 10.71 16.53 -0.25
C LYS A 187 11.48 15.23 -0.13
N TRP A 188 11.75 14.77 1.08
CA TRP A 188 12.55 13.58 1.36
C TRP A 188 11.70 12.34 1.62
N SER A 189 12.11 11.19 1.08
CA SER A 189 11.51 9.90 1.47
C SER A 189 11.78 9.57 2.95
N ASP A 190 13.00 9.83 3.41
CA ASP A 190 13.42 9.81 4.81
C ASP A 190 14.10 11.14 5.13
N LEU A 191 13.58 11.85 6.14
CA LEU A 191 14.13 13.14 6.56
C LEU A 191 15.56 13.04 7.09
N MET A 192 15.96 11.86 7.60
CA MET A 192 17.33 11.63 8.08
C MET A 192 18.36 11.71 6.96
N ASP A 193 17.97 11.44 5.72
CA ASP A 193 18.87 11.53 4.57
C ASP A 193 19.35 12.97 4.32
N ALA A 194 18.63 13.99 4.80
CA ALA A 194 19.07 15.39 4.69
C ALA A 194 20.37 15.67 5.47
N GLN A 195 20.70 14.85 6.48
CA GLN A 195 21.89 15.00 7.33
C GLN A 195 23.20 14.65 6.62
N PHE A 196 23.15 14.02 5.44
CA PHE A 196 24.36 13.74 4.66
C PHE A 196 25.05 15.00 4.13
N ALA A 197 24.34 16.14 4.09
CA ALA A 197 24.96 17.43 3.82
C ALA A 197 25.23 18.17 5.13
N GLU A 198 26.46 18.68 5.31
CA GLU A 198 26.87 19.39 6.52
C GLU A 198 26.11 20.71 6.71
N THR A 199 25.83 21.42 5.61
CA THR A 199 25.15 22.71 5.61
C THR A 199 24.15 22.80 4.47
N TRP A 200 23.05 23.50 4.74
CA TRP A 200 22.01 23.82 3.76
C TRP A 200 21.84 25.33 3.69
N SER A 201 21.58 25.85 2.49
CA SER A 201 21.31 27.26 2.28
C SER A 201 19.89 27.62 2.75
N GLU A 202 19.71 28.87 3.21
CA GLU A 202 18.45 29.35 3.82
C GLU A 202 17.26 29.31 2.85
N ASN A 203 17.51 29.26 1.54
CA ASN A 203 16.47 29.15 0.52
C ASN A 203 15.93 27.73 0.33
N VAL A 204 16.42 26.73 1.06
CA VAL A 204 15.96 25.34 0.97
C VAL A 204 15.01 25.01 2.11
N ILE A 205 13.78 24.63 1.77
CA ILE A 205 12.81 24.08 2.72
C ILE A 205 12.81 22.57 2.61
N HIS A 206 12.95 21.89 3.74
CA HIS A 206 12.83 20.44 3.82
C HIS A 206 11.41 20.05 4.17
N ASP A 207 10.85 19.11 3.42
CA ASP A 207 9.54 18.54 3.71
C ASP A 207 9.57 17.02 3.55
N LYS A 208 8.56 16.33 4.06
CA LYS A 208 8.40 14.88 3.91
C LYS A 208 7.74 14.59 2.57
N LEU A 209 8.38 13.74 1.77
CA LEU A 209 7.78 13.23 0.55
C LEU A 209 6.57 12.37 0.93
N GLU A 210 5.38 12.83 0.55
CA GLU A 210 4.18 12.01 0.62
C GLU A 210 4.45 10.68 -0.06
N ALA A 211 4.10 9.58 0.63
CA ALA A 211 4.40 8.24 0.18
C ALA A 211 3.99 8.10 -1.28
N TRP A 212 4.98 7.94 -2.17
CA TRP A 212 4.65 7.54 -3.53
C TRP A 212 3.82 6.28 -3.39
N ASN A 213 2.66 6.26 -4.04
CA ASN A 213 1.81 5.08 -4.21
C ASN A 213 2.54 3.99 -5.03
N ASN A 214 3.78 3.68 -4.68
CA ASN A 214 4.37 2.39 -4.87
C ASN A 214 3.54 1.43 -4.03
N ASN A 215 3.21 0.28 -4.61
CA ASN A 215 2.40 -0.74 -3.96
C ASN A 215 3.10 -1.44 -2.76
N ARG A 216 3.85 -0.68 -1.96
CA ARG A 216 4.74 -1.10 -0.88
C ARG A 216 4.33 -0.65 0.51
N LEU A 217 3.28 0.17 0.65
CA LEU A 217 2.68 0.37 1.96
C LEU A 217 2.31 -1.02 2.52
N PRO A 218 2.73 -1.36 3.75
CA PRO A 218 2.27 -2.57 4.42
C PRO A 218 0.75 -2.69 4.29
N SER A 219 0.24 -3.91 4.12
CA SER A 219 -1.21 -4.13 3.95
C SER A 219 -2.05 -3.41 5.02
N SER A 220 -1.50 -3.23 6.23
CA SER A 220 -2.12 -2.52 7.35
C SER A 220 -2.27 -1.01 7.09
N GLU A 221 -1.26 -0.32 6.58
CA GLU A 221 -1.35 1.11 6.28
C GLU A 221 -2.23 1.39 5.06
N ARG A 222 -2.24 0.49 4.08
CA ARG A 222 -3.21 0.53 2.98
C ARG A 222 -4.64 0.34 3.45
N ALA A 223 -4.86 -0.60 4.36
CA ALA A 223 -6.17 -0.81 4.96
C ALA A 223 -6.61 0.46 5.71
N LYS A 224 -5.72 1.05 6.52
CA LYS A 224 -6.00 2.29 7.26
C LYS A 224 -6.33 3.47 6.34
N LEU A 225 -5.51 3.74 5.31
CA LEU A 225 -5.75 4.82 4.35
C LEU A 225 -7.03 4.58 3.53
N ALA A 226 -7.28 3.35 3.09
CA ALA A 226 -8.50 3.01 2.37
C ALA A 226 -9.75 3.11 3.27
N GLU A 227 -9.63 2.79 4.56
CA GLU A 227 -10.70 2.94 5.54
C GLU A 227 -10.95 4.41 5.88
N GLU A 228 -9.89 5.22 5.98
CA GLU A 228 -9.97 6.67 6.17
C GLU A 228 -10.55 7.40 4.95
N GLU A 229 -10.22 6.98 3.73
CA GLU A 229 -10.86 7.46 2.49
C GLU A 229 -12.34 7.02 2.40
N ARG A 230 -12.65 5.76 2.75
CA ARG A 230 -14.05 5.28 2.81
C ARG A 230 -14.88 6.01 3.85
N MET A 231 -14.27 6.43 4.97
CA MET A 231 -14.93 7.25 5.99
C MET A 231 -15.20 8.68 5.52
N LYS A 232 -14.53 9.14 4.44
CA LYS A 232 -14.80 10.43 3.79
C LYS A 232 -15.85 10.32 2.67
N ASP A 233 -16.24 9.10 2.27
CA ASP A 233 -17.29 8.93 1.27
C ASP A 233 -18.63 9.45 1.79
N PRO A 234 -19.32 10.36 1.07
CA PRO A 234 -20.57 10.97 1.52
C PRO A 234 -21.69 9.95 1.77
N LYS A 235 -21.63 8.78 1.13
CA LYS A 235 -22.57 7.67 1.39
C LYS A 235 -22.35 7.01 2.75
N VAL A 236 -21.09 6.86 3.18
CA VAL A 236 -20.72 6.24 4.46
C VAL A 236 -21.02 7.19 5.61
N LEU A 237 -20.70 8.48 5.44
CA LEU A 237 -21.07 9.53 6.40
C LEU A 237 -22.60 9.60 6.61
N ALA A 238 -23.38 9.58 5.52
CA ALA A 238 -24.84 9.56 5.62
C ALA A 238 -25.37 8.29 6.30
N GLN A 239 -24.66 7.17 6.17
CA GLN A 239 -25.03 5.91 6.84
C GLN A 239 -24.71 5.94 8.33
N LEU A 240 -23.57 6.53 8.73
CA LEU A 240 -23.19 6.77 10.12
C LEU A 240 -24.15 7.75 10.81
N GLU A 241 -24.53 8.85 10.15
CA GLU A 241 -25.53 9.78 10.67
C GLU A 241 -26.90 9.11 10.85
N ARG A 242 -27.29 8.25 9.91
CA ARG A 242 -28.53 7.44 10.06
C ARG A 242 -28.45 6.47 11.22
N GLN A 243 -27.28 5.87 11.49
CA GLN A 243 -27.09 5.00 12.65
C GLN A 243 -27.16 5.78 13.95
N LYS A 244 -26.46 6.91 14.07
CA LYS A 244 -26.54 7.79 15.25
C LYS A 244 -27.97 8.25 15.53
N LYS A 245 -28.72 8.68 14.51
CA LYS A 245 -30.14 9.04 14.68
C LYS A 245 -30.99 7.87 15.19
N ARG A 246 -30.76 6.66 14.69
CA ARG A 246 -31.45 5.45 15.16
C ARG A 246 -31.09 5.10 16.61
N GLU A 247 -29.83 5.29 17.00
CA GLU A 247 -29.38 5.08 18.38
C GLU A 247 -29.96 6.12 19.33
N GLU A 248 -29.98 7.39 18.94
CA GLU A 248 -30.64 8.47 19.70
C GLU A 248 -32.15 8.24 19.85
N GLU A 249 -32.83 7.79 18.79
CA GLU A 249 -34.25 7.44 18.85
C GLU A 249 -34.50 6.23 19.77
N ARG A 250 -33.63 5.22 19.72
CA ARG A 250 -33.70 4.07 20.64
C ARG A 250 -33.48 4.49 22.09
N ALA A 251 -32.50 5.35 22.35
CA ALA A 251 -32.23 5.87 23.69
C ALA A 251 -33.42 6.67 24.23
N LYS A 252 -34.04 7.51 23.41
CA LYS A 252 -35.26 8.24 23.79
C LYS A 252 -36.44 7.31 24.07
N GLN A 253 -36.63 6.29 23.24
CA GLN A 253 -37.69 5.30 23.48
C GLN A 253 -37.44 4.48 24.76
N GLU A 254 -36.19 4.20 25.09
CA GLU A 254 -35.83 3.48 26.31
C GLU A 254 -36.05 4.35 27.55
N GLU A 255 -35.68 5.63 27.49
CA GLU A 255 -35.96 6.61 28.54
C GLU A 255 -37.47 6.81 28.76
N GLU A 256 -38.24 6.92 27.67
CA GLU A 256 -39.71 7.03 27.74
C GLU A 256 -40.34 5.78 28.36
N LYS A 257 -39.86 4.59 28.00
CA LYS A 257 -40.31 3.33 28.62
C LYS A 257 -40.01 3.29 30.11
N ARG A 258 -38.82 3.74 30.53
CA ARG A 258 -38.46 3.81 31.95
C ARG A 258 -39.40 4.73 32.73
N LEU A 259 -39.69 5.92 32.20
CA LEU A 259 -40.64 6.86 32.82
C LEU A 259 -42.05 6.27 32.91
N GLN A 260 -42.52 5.59 31.86
CA GLN A 260 -43.82 4.90 31.88
C GLN A 260 -43.86 3.74 32.89
N GLU A 261 -42.76 3.01 33.07
CA GLU A 261 -42.67 1.96 34.10
C GLU A 261 -42.69 2.54 35.51
N GLU A 262 -41.95 3.61 35.77
CA GLU A 262 -41.99 4.32 37.05
C GLU A 262 -43.38 4.87 37.37
N GLU A 263 -44.07 5.45 36.39
CA GLU A 263 -45.45 5.93 36.56
C GLU A 263 -46.42 4.78 36.86
N LYS A 264 -46.30 3.65 36.15
CA LYS A 264 -47.08 2.44 36.41
C LYS A 264 -46.84 1.92 37.82
N GLU A 265 -45.60 1.92 38.31
CA GLU A 265 -45.27 1.51 39.68
C GLU A 265 -45.87 2.47 40.71
N ARG A 266 -45.85 3.79 40.48
CA ARG A 266 -46.52 4.77 41.36
C ARG A 266 -48.03 4.54 41.42
N ILE A 267 -48.68 4.33 40.28
CA ILE A 267 -50.12 4.05 40.22
C ILE A 267 -50.45 2.73 40.94
N LYS A 268 -49.62 1.69 40.76
CA LYS A 268 -49.79 0.42 41.48
C LYS A 268 -49.66 0.61 42.99
N ALA A 269 -48.66 1.36 43.45
CA ALA A 269 -48.44 1.63 44.86
C ALA A 269 -49.62 2.41 45.49
N GLU A 270 -50.16 3.40 44.78
CA GLU A 270 -51.32 4.16 45.22
C GLU A 270 -52.58 3.29 45.29
N LYS A 271 -52.83 2.48 44.25
CA LYS A 271 -53.92 1.48 44.26
C LYS A 271 -53.77 0.47 45.39
N HIS A 272 -52.55 0.01 45.67
CA HIS A 272 -52.27 -0.89 46.78
C HIS A 272 -52.58 -0.22 48.13
N LYS A 273 -52.22 1.05 48.32
CA LYS A 273 -52.53 1.83 49.52
C LYS A 273 -54.04 1.98 49.72
N LEU A 274 -54.79 2.30 48.66
CA LEU A 274 -56.25 2.37 48.70
C LEU A 274 -56.88 1.00 49.01
N HIS A 275 -56.33 -0.07 48.45
CA HIS A 275 -56.79 -1.44 48.72
C HIS A 275 -56.56 -1.84 50.19
N LEU A 276 -55.42 -1.47 50.78
CA LEU A 276 -55.16 -1.71 52.21
C LEU A 276 -56.13 -0.93 53.10
N ALA A 277 -56.44 0.32 52.78
CA ALA A 277 -57.40 1.14 53.53
C ALA A 277 -58.83 0.55 53.47
N THR A 278 -59.29 0.16 52.29
CA THR A 278 -60.61 -0.47 52.12
C THR A 278 -60.68 -1.87 52.75
N LYS A 279 -59.56 -2.60 52.79
CA LYS A 279 -59.48 -3.90 53.48
C LYS A 279 -59.53 -3.72 54.99
N ALA A 280 -58.92 -2.68 55.55
CA ALA A 280 -59.02 -2.34 56.97
C ALA A 280 -60.46 -1.93 57.36
N GLU A 281 -61.15 -1.19 56.50
CA GLU A 281 -62.56 -0.81 56.71
C GLU A 281 -63.50 -2.03 56.66
N LYS A 282 -63.32 -2.91 55.68
CA LYS A 282 -64.07 -4.19 55.59
C LYS A 282 -63.75 -5.12 56.77
N HIS A 283 -62.52 -5.12 57.25
CA HIS A 283 -62.10 -5.87 58.43
C HIS A 283 -62.82 -5.36 59.69
N ALA A 284 -62.82 -4.04 59.91
CA ALA A 284 -63.55 -3.42 61.02
C ALA A 284 -65.06 -3.71 60.96
N LYS A 285 -65.65 -3.69 59.75
CA LYS A 285 -67.06 -4.04 59.54
C LYS A 285 -67.35 -5.53 59.79
N TYR A 286 -66.48 -6.43 59.35
CA TYR A 286 -66.64 -7.87 59.56
C TYR A 286 -66.56 -8.25 61.05
N LEU A 287 -65.64 -7.62 61.79
CA LEU A 287 -65.55 -7.80 63.25
C LEU A 287 -66.83 -7.31 63.95
N ALA A 288 -67.39 -6.18 63.52
CA ALA A 288 -68.63 -5.62 64.07
C ALA A 288 -69.87 -6.49 63.76
N ASP A 289 -70.01 -6.98 62.53
CA ASP A 289 -71.19 -7.74 62.08
C ASP A 289 -71.25 -9.17 62.67
N ARG A 290 -70.09 -9.78 62.93
CA ARG A 290 -70.00 -11.21 63.29
C ARG A 290 -69.77 -11.43 64.79
N GLY A 291 -69.43 -10.38 65.55
CA GLY A 291 -69.26 -10.42 67.00
C GLY A 291 -68.10 -11.29 67.48
N ILE A 292 -67.11 -11.51 66.61
CA ILE A 292 -65.98 -12.41 66.82
C ILE A 292 -64.77 -11.61 67.33
N THR A 293 -63.94 -12.19 68.19
CA THR A 293 -62.73 -11.51 68.68
C THR A 293 -61.66 -11.44 67.58
N GLU A 294 -60.79 -10.42 67.63
CA GLU A 294 -59.75 -10.22 66.62
C GLU A 294 -58.77 -11.40 66.52
N ALA A 295 -58.59 -12.17 67.61
CA ALA A 295 -57.78 -13.38 67.62
C ALA A 295 -58.39 -14.52 66.78
N GLU A 296 -59.71 -14.71 66.85
CA GLU A 296 -60.43 -15.74 66.10
C GLU A 296 -60.48 -15.40 64.59
N TYR A 297 -60.58 -14.10 64.25
CA TYR A 297 -60.45 -13.64 62.87
C TYR A 297 -59.07 -13.92 62.26
N GLN A 298 -57.99 -13.74 63.04
CA GLN A 298 -56.62 -14.00 62.58
C GLN A 298 -56.40 -15.49 62.26
N VAL A 299 -57.03 -16.41 63.00
CA VAL A 299 -56.97 -17.85 62.73
C VAL A 299 -57.71 -18.19 61.42
N GLU A 300 -58.95 -17.70 61.24
CA GLU A 300 -59.73 -17.90 60.01
C GLU A 300 -59.01 -17.30 58.78
N LEU A 301 -58.36 -16.14 58.95
CA LEU A 301 -57.56 -15.50 57.91
C LEU A 301 -56.31 -16.31 57.56
N GLN A 302 -55.63 -16.89 58.54
CA GLN A 302 -54.45 -17.74 58.30
C GLN A 302 -54.79 -19.01 57.52
N GLU A 303 -55.92 -19.66 57.81
CA GLU A 303 -56.37 -20.84 57.05
C GLU A 303 -56.71 -20.48 55.61
N LEU A 304 -57.39 -19.35 55.39
CA LEU A 304 -57.74 -18.85 54.06
C LEU A 304 -56.48 -18.45 53.26
N LEU A 305 -55.48 -17.87 53.92
CA LEU A 305 -54.18 -17.56 53.30
C LEU A 305 -53.40 -18.82 52.94
N ARG A 306 -53.40 -19.87 53.77
CA ARG A 306 -52.80 -21.18 53.46
C ARG A 306 -53.45 -21.82 52.24
N ALA A 307 -54.78 -21.90 52.21
CA ALA A 307 -55.51 -22.45 51.06
C ALA A 307 -55.26 -21.66 49.76
N LYS A 308 -55.05 -20.33 49.86
CA LYS A 308 -54.72 -19.47 48.72
C LYS A 308 -53.28 -19.66 48.26
N ALA A 309 -52.34 -19.83 49.19
CA ALA A 309 -50.93 -20.09 48.91
C ALA A 309 -50.76 -21.43 48.18
N GLU A 310 -51.46 -22.49 48.60
CA GLU A 310 -51.47 -23.79 47.92
C GLU A 310 -51.97 -23.68 46.47
N ARG A 311 -53.05 -22.92 46.24
CA ARG A 311 -53.57 -22.67 44.88
C ARG A 311 -52.58 -21.86 44.01
N GLN A 312 -51.83 -20.94 44.60
CA GLN A 312 -50.80 -20.18 43.87
C GLN A 312 -49.57 -21.03 43.58
N ALA A 313 -49.13 -21.87 44.52
CA ALA A 313 -48.05 -22.84 44.31
C ALA A 313 -48.39 -23.81 43.16
N ALA A 314 -49.63 -24.30 43.11
CA ALA A 314 -50.10 -25.15 42.00
C ALA A 314 -50.12 -24.42 40.63
N LYS A 315 -50.37 -23.09 40.61
CA LYS A 315 -50.32 -22.29 39.38
C LYS A 315 -48.88 -22.01 38.93
N LEU A 316 -47.99 -21.68 39.85
CA LEU A 316 -46.57 -21.46 39.56
C LEU A 316 -45.91 -22.75 39.07
N ALA A 317 -46.25 -23.90 39.66
CA ALA A 317 -45.79 -25.21 39.18
C ALA A 317 -46.21 -25.49 37.73
N LYS A 318 -47.45 -25.11 37.34
CA LYS A 318 -47.90 -25.22 35.94
C LYS A 318 -47.17 -24.26 34.99
N GLN A 319 -46.84 -23.05 35.45
CA GLN A 319 -46.09 -22.08 34.64
C GLN A 319 -44.62 -22.50 34.46
N ALA A 320 -43.98 -23.00 35.51
CA ALA A 320 -42.63 -23.54 35.44
C ALA A 320 -42.52 -24.74 34.49
N ALA A 321 -43.52 -25.64 34.47
CA ALA A 321 -43.57 -26.73 33.52
C ALA A 321 -43.67 -26.25 32.06
N ALA A 322 -44.45 -25.19 31.79
CA ALA A 322 -44.58 -24.61 30.46
C ALA A 322 -43.33 -23.83 30.00
N GLU A 323 -42.55 -23.27 30.94
CA GLU A 323 -41.27 -22.63 30.62
C GLU A 323 -40.16 -23.65 30.32
N ALA A 324 -40.13 -24.77 31.06
CA ALA A 324 -39.19 -25.86 30.80
C ALA A 324 -39.37 -26.46 29.39
N GLU A 325 -40.61 -26.57 28.91
CA GLU A 325 -40.92 -27.04 27.56
C GLU A 325 -40.44 -26.07 26.46
N LYS A 326 -40.48 -24.75 26.73
CA LYS A 326 -39.95 -23.73 25.81
C LYS A 326 -38.42 -23.70 25.75
N GLU A 327 -37.76 -23.94 26.89
CA GLU A 327 -36.30 -24.07 26.96
C GLU A 327 -35.82 -25.29 26.15
N GLN A 328 -36.50 -26.43 26.25
CA GLN A 328 -36.18 -27.62 25.46
C GLN A 328 -36.30 -27.36 23.95
N ALA A 329 -37.36 -26.70 23.49
CA ALA A 329 -37.53 -26.33 22.09
C ALA A 329 -36.42 -25.38 21.58
N LYS A 330 -35.88 -24.52 22.46
CA LYS A 330 -34.79 -23.60 22.12
C LYS A 330 -33.45 -24.35 21.95
N VAL A 331 -33.18 -25.34 22.78
CA VAL A 331 -31.98 -26.18 22.68
C VAL A 331 -31.97 -26.99 21.38
N GLU A 332 -33.10 -27.58 20.99
CA GLU A 332 -33.23 -28.29 19.69
C GLU A 332 -33.00 -27.37 18.49
N SER A 333 -33.47 -26.12 18.56
CA SER A 333 -33.21 -25.12 17.50
C SER A 333 -31.74 -24.71 17.38
N GLN A 334 -30.98 -24.74 18.48
CA GLN A 334 -29.55 -24.44 18.48
C GLN A 334 -28.74 -25.63 17.94
N GLN A 335 -29.14 -26.86 18.27
CA GLN A 335 -28.50 -28.07 17.74
C GLN A 335 -28.61 -28.15 16.21
N THR A 336 -29.80 -27.89 15.64
CA THR A 336 -29.99 -27.87 14.18
C THR A 336 -29.18 -26.79 13.45
N GLN A 337 -28.94 -25.64 14.09
CA GLN A 337 -28.04 -24.62 13.53
C GLN A 337 -26.59 -25.09 13.49
N THR A 338 -26.09 -25.72 14.56
CA THR A 338 -24.70 -26.21 14.62
C THR A 338 -24.42 -27.32 13.61
N GLU A 339 -25.37 -28.24 13.36
CA GLU A 339 -25.23 -29.29 12.35
C GLU A 339 -25.14 -28.71 10.94
N SER A 340 -25.88 -27.64 10.65
CA SER A 340 -25.84 -26.98 9.33
C SER A 340 -24.50 -26.30 9.05
N GLU A 341 -23.85 -25.76 10.09
CA GLU A 341 -22.52 -25.14 9.99
C GLU A 341 -21.42 -26.18 9.81
N GLN A 342 -21.52 -27.33 10.50
CA GLN A 342 -20.61 -28.45 10.34
C GLN A 342 -20.64 -29.02 8.91
N LEU A 343 -21.84 -29.21 8.35
CA LEU A 343 -22.01 -29.64 6.95
C LEU A 343 -21.43 -28.65 5.93
N LYS A 344 -21.47 -27.34 6.24
CA LYS A 344 -20.89 -26.32 5.38
C LYS A 344 -19.36 -26.37 5.41
N ALA A 345 -18.77 -26.55 6.59
CA ALA A 345 -17.32 -26.67 6.75
C ALA A 345 -16.76 -27.91 6.04
N GLU A 346 -17.47 -29.05 6.11
CA GLU A 346 -17.07 -30.29 5.44
C GLU A 346 -17.09 -30.15 3.91
N ARG A 347 -18.09 -29.45 3.34
CA ARG A 347 -18.15 -29.17 1.90
C ARG A 347 -16.99 -28.29 1.42
N GLU A 348 -16.61 -27.28 2.20
CA GLU A 348 -15.46 -26.42 1.87
C GLU A 348 -14.12 -27.17 1.93
N GLN A 349 -13.97 -28.12 2.85
CA GLN A 349 -12.79 -28.99 2.91
C GLN A 349 -12.72 -29.91 1.69
N ALA A 350 -13.83 -30.56 1.32
CA ALA A 350 -13.89 -31.43 0.14
C ALA A 350 -13.57 -30.69 -1.17
N GLU A 351 -13.99 -29.42 -1.30
CA GLU A 351 -13.69 -28.59 -2.47
C GLU A 351 -12.20 -28.26 -2.58
N LYS A 352 -11.54 -27.95 -1.46
CA LYS A 352 -10.09 -27.69 -1.43
C LYS A 352 -9.29 -28.92 -1.87
N GLU A 353 -9.63 -30.09 -1.36
CA GLU A 353 -8.96 -31.35 -1.76
C GLU A 353 -9.15 -31.65 -3.24
N ARG A 354 -10.33 -31.40 -3.80
CA ARG A 354 -10.60 -31.56 -5.23
C ARG A 354 -9.71 -30.65 -6.08
N LEU A 355 -9.55 -29.39 -5.69
CA LEU A 355 -8.69 -28.43 -6.39
C LEU A 355 -7.21 -28.80 -6.33
N GLU A 356 -6.75 -29.38 -5.21
CA GLU A 356 -5.37 -29.87 -5.11
C GLU A 356 -5.12 -31.08 -6.01
N LYS A 357 -6.06 -32.03 -6.06
CA LYS A 357 -5.98 -33.18 -6.98
C LYS A 357 -5.92 -32.72 -8.44
N GLU A 358 -6.75 -31.75 -8.84
CA GLU A 358 -6.74 -31.20 -10.20
C GLU A 358 -5.40 -30.53 -10.56
N LYS A 359 -4.79 -29.81 -9.61
CA LYS A 359 -3.45 -29.22 -9.80
C LYS A 359 -2.38 -30.29 -9.98
N ALA A 360 -2.42 -31.35 -9.17
CA ALA A 360 -1.50 -32.47 -9.26
C ALA A 360 -1.61 -33.19 -10.61
N GLU A 361 -2.83 -33.45 -11.09
CA GLU A 361 -3.09 -34.06 -12.39
C GLU A 361 -2.55 -33.20 -13.55
N LYS A 362 -2.80 -31.89 -13.53
CA LYS A 362 -2.27 -30.96 -14.54
C LYS A 362 -0.75 -30.94 -14.56
N GLN A 363 -0.12 -31.00 -13.39
CA GLN A 363 1.33 -31.05 -13.27
C GLN A 363 1.90 -32.39 -13.80
N ALA A 364 1.24 -33.51 -13.50
CA ALA A 364 1.62 -34.82 -14.03
C ALA A 364 1.52 -34.85 -15.57
N LEU A 365 0.43 -34.32 -16.14
CA LEU A 365 0.23 -34.25 -17.59
C LEU A 365 1.27 -33.36 -18.29
N TYR A 366 1.68 -32.26 -17.64
CA TYR A 366 2.77 -31.41 -18.13
C TYR A 366 4.11 -32.16 -18.20
N PHE A 367 4.45 -32.95 -17.17
CA PHE A 367 5.68 -33.75 -17.19
C PHE A 367 5.62 -34.91 -18.18
N ALA A 368 4.48 -35.58 -18.32
CA ALA A 368 4.28 -36.65 -19.30
C ALA A 368 4.49 -36.15 -20.74
N THR A 369 3.82 -35.05 -21.11
CA THR A 369 3.98 -34.46 -22.46
C THR A 369 5.41 -33.96 -22.72
N LYS A 370 6.13 -33.50 -21.69
CA LYS A 370 7.53 -33.11 -21.81
C LYS A 370 8.45 -34.32 -21.99
N ALA A 371 8.18 -35.42 -21.28
CA ALA A 371 8.90 -36.68 -21.41
C ALA A 371 8.70 -37.30 -22.81
N GLU A 372 7.47 -37.29 -23.35
CA GLU A 372 7.18 -37.76 -24.71
C GLU A 372 7.96 -36.96 -25.77
N LYS A 373 7.98 -35.63 -25.65
CA LYS A 373 8.76 -34.76 -26.54
C LYS A 373 10.26 -35.06 -26.45
N HIS A 374 10.76 -35.32 -25.25
CA HIS A 374 12.15 -35.69 -25.04
C HIS A 374 12.48 -37.05 -25.65
N ALA A 375 11.63 -38.07 -25.44
CA ALA A 375 11.78 -39.39 -26.03
C ALA A 375 11.75 -39.34 -27.56
N LYS A 376 10.84 -38.54 -28.15
CA LYS A 376 10.79 -38.31 -29.60
C LYS A 376 12.08 -37.67 -30.12
N TYR A 377 12.61 -36.68 -29.42
CA TYR A 377 13.87 -36.04 -29.77
C TYR A 377 15.06 -37.01 -29.74
N LEU A 378 15.13 -37.88 -28.73
CA LEU A 378 16.16 -38.93 -28.64
C LEU A 378 16.04 -39.93 -29.79
N ALA A 379 14.81 -40.36 -30.11
CA ALA A 379 14.54 -41.29 -31.21
C ALA A 379 14.90 -40.68 -32.59
N GLU A 380 14.54 -39.42 -32.84
CA GLU A 380 14.87 -38.72 -34.09
C GLU A 380 16.39 -38.55 -34.28
N ARG A 381 17.15 -38.41 -33.19
CA ARG A 381 18.62 -38.34 -33.24
C ARG A 381 19.33 -39.69 -33.17
N GLY A 382 18.61 -40.78 -32.88
CA GLY A 382 19.19 -42.12 -32.71
C GLY A 382 20.21 -42.20 -31.55
N ILE A 383 20.08 -41.35 -30.54
CA ILE A 383 20.99 -41.29 -29.39
C ILE A 383 20.32 -41.85 -28.14
N THR A 384 21.11 -42.53 -27.30
CA THR A 384 20.64 -42.98 -25.99
C THR A 384 20.50 -41.77 -25.04
N GLU A 385 19.68 -41.92 -24.00
CA GLU A 385 19.47 -40.86 -23.01
C GLU A 385 20.78 -40.48 -22.30
N GLU A 386 21.64 -41.45 -22.01
CA GLU A 386 22.95 -41.23 -21.41
C GLU A 386 23.88 -40.43 -22.34
N GLN A 387 23.88 -40.73 -23.64
CA GLN A 387 24.64 -39.97 -24.64
C GLN A 387 24.12 -38.54 -24.77
N HIS A 388 22.80 -38.33 -24.76
CA HIS A 388 22.23 -36.99 -24.77
C HIS A 388 22.60 -36.20 -23.50
N LEU A 389 22.56 -36.84 -22.32
CA LEU A 389 23.00 -36.23 -21.08
C LEU A 389 24.49 -35.85 -21.12
N GLN A 390 25.34 -36.72 -21.66
CA GLN A 390 26.76 -36.42 -21.88
C GLN A 390 26.94 -35.26 -22.86
N GLU A 391 26.23 -35.23 -23.98
CA GLU A 391 26.25 -34.13 -24.97
C GLU A 391 25.82 -32.81 -24.32
N VAL A 392 24.76 -32.82 -23.52
CA VAL A 392 24.29 -31.63 -22.77
C VAL A 392 25.35 -31.18 -21.77
N GLN A 393 25.99 -32.10 -21.04
CA GLN A 393 27.07 -31.77 -20.11
C GLN A 393 28.30 -31.20 -20.83
N GLU A 394 28.69 -31.77 -21.96
CA GLU A 394 29.78 -31.26 -22.79
C GLU A 394 29.45 -29.89 -23.38
N LEU A 395 28.22 -29.67 -23.86
CA LEU A 395 27.76 -28.36 -24.31
C LEU A 395 27.79 -27.32 -23.19
N LEU A 396 27.45 -27.71 -21.95
CA LEU A 396 27.57 -26.84 -20.79
C LEU A 396 29.02 -26.53 -20.45
N LYS A 397 29.92 -27.54 -20.49
CA LYS A 397 31.36 -27.37 -20.31
C LYS A 397 31.95 -26.46 -21.39
N ALA A 398 31.66 -26.71 -22.66
CA ALA A 398 32.08 -25.90 -23.80
C ALA A 398 31.54 -24.46 -23.71
N LYS A 399 30.29 -24.26 -23.29
CA LYS A 399 29.75 -22.92 -23.00
C LYS A 399 30.53 -22.24 -21.89
N ALA A 400 30.87 -22.95 -20.82
CA ALA A 400 31.67 -22.41 -19.72
C ALA A 400 33.09 -22.05 -20.17
N GLU A 401 33.75 -22.89 -20.97
CA GLU A 401 35.06 -22.64 -21.55
C GLU A 401 35.06 -21.47 -22.52
N ARG A 402 34.06 -21.38 -23.41
CA ARG A 402 33.89 -20.23 -24.30
C ARG A 402 33.69 -18.94 -23.50
N GLN A 403 32.99 -18.98 -22.37
CA GLN A 403 32.90 -17.84 -21.45
C GLN A 403 34.25 -17.52 -20.78
N LYS A 404 35.04 -18.52 -20.41
CA LYS A 404 36.40 -18.33 -19.87
C LYS A 404 37.32 -17.70 -20.92
N ALA A 405 37.35 -18.23 -22.14
CA ALA A 405 38.14 -17.70 -23.26
C ALA A 405 37.76 -16.24 -23.58
N LYS A 406 36.45 -15.91 -23.63
CA LYS A 406 35.99 -14.52 -23.79
C LYS A 406 36.50 -13.60 -22.68
N ARG A 407 36.59 -14.08 -21.43
CA ARG A 407 37.16 -13.30 -20.32
C ARG A 407 38.66 -13.10 -20.46
N ILE A 408 39.39 -14.11 -20.95
CA ILE A 408 40.84 -14.03 -21.20
C ILE A 408 41.14 -13.04 -22.33
N ALA A 409 40.48 -13.18 -23.48
CA ALA A 409 40.63 -12.26 -24.61
C ALA A 409 40.30 -10.81 -24.21
N ALA A 410 39.24 -10.61 -23.41
CA ALA A 410 38.91 -9.28 -22.89
C ALA A 410 39.97 -8.71 -21.94
N ARG A 411 40.73 -9.55 -21.21
CA ARG A 411 41.86 -9.11 -20.39
C ARG A 411 43.07 -8.74 -21.24
N GLN A 412 43.43 -9.56 -22.23
CA GLN A 412 44.54 -9.28 -23.15
C GLN A 412 44.31 -7.97 -23.93
N ARG A 413 43.09 -7.76 -24.46
CA ARG A 413 42.73 -6.50 -25.13
C ARG A 413 42.85 -5.28 -24.21
N LYS A 414 42.52 -5.42 -22.92
CA LYS A 414 42.71 -4.34 -21.94
C LYS A 414 44.18 -4.06 -21.64
N GLN A 415 45.04 -5.09 -21.64
CA GLN A 415 46.49 -4.91 -21.47
C GLN A 415 47.11 -4.21 -22.69
N GLN A 416 46.75 -4.62 -23.90
CA GLN A 416 47.20 -3.96 -25.14
C GLN A 416 46.78 -2.49 -25.19
N MET A 417 45.53 -2.17 -24.83
CA MET A 417 45.08 -0.76 -24.76
C MET A 417 45.76 0.04 -23.64
N LYS A 418 46.32 -0.61 -22.61
CA LYS A 418 47.08 0.07 -21.56
C LYS A 418 48.49 0.39 -22.09
N GLN A 419 49.13 -0.58 -22.73
CA GLN A 419 50.45 -0.41 -23.36
C GLN A 419 50.42 0.65 -24.46
N SER A 420 49.39 0.67 -25.32
CA SER A 420 49.27 1.69 -26.37
C SER A 420 49.08 3.11 -25.80
N LYS A 421 48.37 3.24 -24.68
CA LYS A 421 48.23 4.53 -23.99
C LYS A 421 49.50 4.98 -23.30
N GLU A 422 50.26 4.04 -22.74
CA GLU A 422 51.57 4.33 -22.12
C GLU A 422 52.58 4.77 -23.18
N SER A 423 52.58 4.15 -24.38
CA SER A 423 53.43 4.61 -25.49
C SER A 423 53.01 5.97 -26.07
N GLU A 424 51.71 6.23 -26.19
CA GLU A 424 51.19 7.55 -26.62
C GLU A 424 51.56 8.66 -25.62
N GLN A 425 51.56 8.36 -24.31
CA GLN A 425 51.95 9.31 -23.28
C GLN A 425 53.46 9.60 -23.28
N SER A 426 54.31 8.61 -23.57
CA SER A 426 55.75 8.85 -23.72
C SER A 426 56.09 9.65 -24.98
N GLU A 427 55.38 9.45 -26.08
CA GLU A 427 55.59 10.25 -27.31
C GLU A 427 55.15 11.72 -27.16
N GLN A 428 54.22 12.00 -26.24
CA GLN A 428 53.78 13.37 -25.92
C GLN A 428 54.69 14.09 -24.93
N SER A 429 55.56 13.40 -24.19
CA SER A 429 56.54 14.03 -23.30
C SER A 429 57.87 14.38 -23.97
N ASP A 430 58.16 13.79 -25.13
CA ASP A 430 59.40 13.99 -25.88
C ASP A 430 59.28 15.04 -27.02
N ASN A 431 58.07 15.56 -27.29
CA ASN A 431 57.81 16.73 -28.14
C ASN A 431 57.46 17.95 -27.29
#